data_AF-A0AAU6TAK8-F1
#
_entry.id   AF-A0AAU6TAK8-F1
#
_cell.length_a   1.000
_cell.length_b   1.000
_cell.length_c   1.000
_cell.angle_alpha   90.00
_cell.angle_beta   90.00
_cell.angle_gamma   90.00
#
_symmetry.space_group_name_H-M   'P 1'
#
loop_
_entity.id
_entity.type
_entity.pdbx_description
1 polymer ?
#
loop_
_entity_poly.entity_id
_entity_poly.type
_entity_poly.pdbx_seq_one_letter_code
_entity_poly.pdbx_strand_id
1 'polypeptide(L)'
;MKEKIIDIDNTVFFSHENMLTRFKRAKCEDTLDTMYRGAVKKATDHLQGRELFQAQIAIEKALNQCQQDFDTSLHGVTRKVNHALKQAEPCKQYNPEDEMRRLLSDLG
;
A
#
# COMPACT_ATOMS: atom_id res chain seq x y z
N MET A 1 -1.53 -36.69 -25.66
CA MET A 1 -2.43 -35.86 -24.84
C MET A 1 -1.92 -35.90 -23.42
N LYS A 2 -1.28 -34.83 -22.92
CA LYS A 2 -0.90 -34.76 -21.51
C LYS A 2 -2.15 -34.36 -20.72
N GLU A 3 -2.57 -35.22 -19.81
CA GLU A 3 -3.67 -34.97 -18.90
C GLU A 3 -3.41 -33.65 -18.17
N LYS A 4 -4.34 -32.70 -18.29
CA LYS A 4 -4.39 -31.53 -17.43
C LYS A 4 -4.79 -32.01 -16.04
N ILE A 5 -3.79 -32.40 -15.24
CA ILE A 5 -3.93 -32.32 -13.79
C ILE A 5 -4.09 -30.84 -13.51
N ILE A 6 -5.34 -30.38 -13.38
CA ILE A 6 -5.62 -29.09 -12.78
C ILE A 6 -5.12 -29.22 -11.35
N ASP A 7 -3.93 -28.69 -11.15
CA ASP A 7 -3.14 -28.79 -9.94
C ASP A 7 -3.86 -27.98 -8.86
N ILE A 8 -4.64 -28.66 -8.02
CA ILE A 8 -5.36 -28.09 -6.86
C ILE A 8 -4.39 -27.25 -6.00
N ASP A 9 -3.09 -27.57 -6.04
CA ASP A 9 -2.04 -26.81 -5.40
C ASP A 9 -1.96 -25.35 -5.91
N ASN A 10 -2.11 -25.11 -7.21
CA ASN A 10 -2.00 -23.75 -7.76
C ASN A 10 -3.20 -22.86 -7.39
N THR A 11 -4.43 -23.38 -7.39
CA THR A 11 -5.60 -22.59 -7.00
C THR A 11 -5.56 -22.22 -5.52
N VAL A 12 -5.09 -23.12 -4.65
CA VAL A 12 -4.86 -22.82 -3.23
C VAL A 12 -3.69 -21.84 -3.10
N PHE A 13 -2.58 -22.08 -3.80
CA PHE A 13 -1.38 -21.24 -3.75
C PHE A 13 -1.70 -19.78 -4.10
N PHE A 14 -2.40 -19.53 -5.22
CA PHE A 14 -2.77 -18.20 -5.70
C PHE A 14 -4.05 -17.63 -5.06
N SER A 15 -4.60 -18.29 -4.04
CA SER A 15 -5.69 -17.69 -3.27
C SER A 15 -5.25 -16.37 -2.63
N HIS A 16 -6.21 -15.45 -2.48
CA HIS A 16 -5.98 -14.14 -1.88
C HIS A 16 -5.29 -14.24 -0.51
N GLU A 17 -5.78 -15.12 0.36
CA GLU A 17 -5.24 -15.30 1.72
C GLU A 17 -3.78 -15.79 1.71
N ASN A 18 -3.43 -16.71 0.81
CA ASN A 18 -2.06 -17.20 0.69
C ASN A 18 -1.12 -16.14 0.10
N MET A 19 -1.58 -15.38 -0.90
CA MET A 19 -0.80 -14.26 -1.45
C MET A 19 -0.59 -13.17 -0.40
N LEU A 20 -1.63 -12.80 0.33
CA LEU A 20 -1.55 -11.80 1.39
C LEU A 20 -0.60 -12.22 2.51
N THR A 21 -0.70 -13.48 2.97
CA THR A 21 0.19 -14.02 4.01
C THR A 21 1.65 -13.99 3.58
N ARG A 22 1.93 -14.22 2.29
CA ARG A 22 3.29 -14.12 1.74
C ARG A 22 3.74 -12.67 1.68
N PHE A 23 2.94 -11.77 1.11
CA PHE A 23 3.27 -10.36 0.99
C PHE A 23 3.49 -9.66 2.34
N LYS A 24 2.74 -10.03 3.38
CA LYS A 24 2.94 -9.54 4.76
C LYS A 24 4.32 -9.86 5.37
N ARG A 25 5.10 -10.75 4.74
CA ARG A 25 6.48 -11.04 5.17
C ARG A 25 7.45 -9.92 4.76
N ALA A 26 7.12 -9.15 3.73
CA ALA A 26 7.93 -8.02 3.31
C ALA A 26 8.00 -6.98 4.44
N LYS A 27 9.18 -6.37 4.62
CA LYS A 27 9.41 -5.31 5.63
C LYS A 27 9.59 -3.93 5.00
N CYS A 28 9.67 -3.87 3.68
CA CYS A 28 9.74 -2.63 2.90
C CYS A 28 9.06 -2.82 1.54
N GLU A 29 8.78 -1.70 0.88
CA GLU A 29 8.15 -1.63 -0.43
C GLU A 29 8.97 -2.33 -1.52
N ASP A 30 10.31 -2.18 -1.51
CA ASP A 30 11.20 -2.83 -2.50
C ASP A 30 11.12 -4.36 -2.45
N THR A 31 11.06 -4.92 -1.24
CA THR A 31 10.91 -6.37 -1.06
C THR A 31 9.52 -6.80 -1.53
N LEU A 32 8.48 -6.03 -1.21
CA LEU A 32 7.12 -6.30 -1.68
C LEU A 32 7.03 -6.28 -3.22
N ASP A 33 7.65 -5.31 -3.90
CA ASP A 33 7.70 -5.24 -5.37
C ASP A 33 8.39 -6.46 -5.97
N THR A 34 9.52 -6.88 -5.40
CA THR A 34 10.23 -8.10 -5.84
C THR A 34 9.35 -9.34 -5.69
N MET A 35 8.64 -9.47 -4.55
CA MET A 35 7.72 -10.58 -4.30
C MET A 35 6.54 -10.57 -5.26
N TYR A 36 5.98 -9.40 -5.56
CA TYR A 36 4.89 -9.22 -6.52
C TYR A 36 5.32 -9.66 -7.93
N ARG A 37 6.45 -9.17 -8.43
CA ARG A 37 6.97 -9.57 -9.76
C ARG A 37 7.19 -11.07 -9.85
N GLY A 38 7.72 -11.68 -8.78
CA GLY A 38 7.89 -13.12 -8.68
C GLY A 38 6.57 -13.89 -8.73
N ALA A 39 5.54 -13.42 -8.01
CA ALA A 39 4.21 -14.02 -8.00
C ALA A 39 3.52 -13.93 -9.37
N VAL A 40 3.58 -12.77 -10.02
CA VAL A 40 3.02 -12.56 -11.37
C VAL A 40 3.71 -13.47 -12.37
N LYS A 41 5.06 -13.48 -12.40
CA LYS A 41 5.83 -14.35 -13.28
C LYS A 41 5.45 -15.82 -13.08
N LYS A 42 5.40 -16.28 -11.82
CA LYS A 42 5.02 -17.66 -11.51
C LYS A 42 3.61 -17.99 -12.00
N ALA A 43 2.65 -17.08 -11.83
CA ALA A 43 1.29 -17.26 -12.34
C ALA A 43 1.28 -17.38 -13.87
N THR A 44 1.99 -16.50 -14.56
CA THR A 44 2.10 -16.51 -16.03
C THR A 44 2.78 -17.77 -16.56
N ASP A 45 3.79 -18.30 -15.85
CA ASP A 45 4.52 -19.49 -16.26
C ASP A 45 3.70 -20.79 -16.08
N HIS A 46 2.75 -20.83 -15.12
CA HIS A 46 2.07 -22.07 -14.71
C HIS A 46 0.57 -22.10 -15.03
N LEU A 47 -0.07 -20.95 -15.24
CA LEU A 47 -1.52 -20.84 -15.44
C LEU A 47 -1.85 -20.21 -16.79
N GLN A 48 -3.06 -20.50 -17.29
CA GLN A 48 -3.57 -19.94 -18.54
C GLN A 48 -5.06 -19.62 -18.45
N GLY A 49 -5.54 -18.71 -19.32
CA GLY A 49 -6.96 -18.38 -19.44
C GLY A 49 -7.59 -17.88 -18.14
N ARG A 50 -8.72 -18.48 -17.75
CA ARG A 50 -9.50 -18.05 -16.57
C ARG A 50 -8.73 -18.21 -15.25
N GLU A 51 -7.93 -19.25 -15.12
CA GLU A 51 -7.16 -19.52 -13.89
C GLU A 51 -6.08 -18.46 -13.69
N LEU A 52 -5.36 -18.12 -14.77
CA LEU A 52 -4.38 -17.03 -14.76
C LEU A 52 -5.04 -15.71 -14.36
N PHE A 53 -6.20 -15.40 -14.96
CA PHE A 53 -6.93 -14.18 -14.66
C PHE A 53 -7.35 -14.09 -13.19
N GLN A 54 -7.88 -15.18 -12.63
CA GLN A 54 -8.24 -15.23 -11.21
C GLN A 54 -7.03 -15.12 -10.28
N ALA A 55 -5.91 -15.76 -10.62
CA ALA A 55 -4.66 -15.65 -9.88
C ALA A 55 -4.11 -14.22 -9.89
N GLN A 56 -4.13 -13.55 -11.05
CA GLN A 56 -3.72 -12.14 -11.16
C GLN A 56 -4.60 -11.23 -10.30
N ILE A 57 -5.92 -11.42 -10.32
CA ILE A 57 -6.84 -10.66 -9.45
C ILE A 57 -6.48 -10.89 -7.97
N ALA A 58 -6.25 -12.13 -7.56
CA ALA A 58 -5.92 -12.46 -6.18
C ALA A 58 -4.58 -11.84 -5.74
N ILE A 59 -3.56 -11.89 -6.61
CA ILE A 59 -2.27 -11.24 -6.41
C ILE A 59 -2.46 -9.73 -6.22
N GLU A 60 -3.21 -9.07 -7.10
CA GLU A 60 -3.38 -7.60 -7.01
C GLU A 60 -4.16 -7.16 -5.78
N LYS A 61 -5.21 -7.90 -5.42
CA LYS A 61 -5.95 -7.62 -4.18
C LYS A 61 -5.05 -7.74 -2.95
N ALA A 62 -4.22 -8.78 -2.90
CA ALA A 62 -3.28 -8.98 -1.81
C ALA A 62 -2.20 -7.88 -1.76
N LEU A 63 -1.71 -7.43 -2.92
CA LEU A 63 -0.74 -6.34 -3.02
C LEU A 63 -1.34 -5.04 -2.47
N ASN A 64 -2.52 -4.65 -2.96
CA ASN A 64 -3.20 -3.43 -2.56
C ASN A 64 -3.44 -3.40 -1.04
N GLN A 65 -3.90 -4.51 -0.46
CA GLN A 65 -4.07 -4.61 1.00
C GLN A 65 -2.73 -4.44 1.74
N CYS A 66 -1.65 -5.07 1.27
CA CYS A 66 -0.35 -4.95 1.92
C CYS A 66 0.22 -3.52 1.82
N GLN A 67 -0.01 -2.83 0.70
CA GLN A 67 0.38 -1.42 0.53
C GLN A 67 -0.42 -0.49 1.46
N GLN A 68 -1.72 -0.74 1.63
CA GLN A 68 -2.53 -0.02 2.61
C GLN A 68 -2.04 -0.25 4.04
N ASP A 69 -1.64 -1.49 4.38
CA ASP A 69 -1.05 -1.81 5.68
C ASP A 69 0.26 -1.03 5.91
N PHE A 70 1.11 -0.87 4.89
CA PHE A 70 2.32 -0.02 4.98
C PHE A 70 2.00 1.46 5.16
N ASP A 71 1.00 1.95 4.44
CA ASP A 71 0.55 3.34 4.50
C ASP A 71 -0.09 3.73 5.83
N THR A 72 -0.76 2.78 6.48
CA THR A 72 -1.39 2.94 7.79
C THR A 72 -0.44 2.64 8.95
N SER A 73 0.69 1.99 8.68
CA SER A 73 1.74 1.76 9.68
C SER A 73 2.23 3.09 10.29
N LEU A 74 2.75 3.04 11.52
CA LEU A 74 3.34 4.21 12.19
C LEU A 74 4.36 4.92 11.29
N HIS A 75 5.19 4.15 10.56
CA HIS A 75 6.14 4.70 9.60
C HIS A 75 5.47 5.41 8.41
N GLY A 76 4.40 4.82 7.86
CA GLY A 76 3.58 5.42 6.80
C GLY A 76 2.93 6.73 7.26
N VAL A 77 2.32 6.71 8.45
CA VAL A 77 1.70 7.88 9.08
C VAL A 77 2.74 8.97 9.34
N THR A 78 3.90 8.64 9.91
CA THR A 78 4.99 9.61 10.14
C THR A 78 5.50 10.22 8.84
N ARG A 79 5.64 9.44 7.75
CA ARG A 79 6.00 9.98 6.43
C ARG A 79 4.96 10.98 5.91
N LYS A 80 3.67 10.63 5.99
CA LYS A 80 2.56 11.50 5.57
C LYS A 80 2.48 12.78 6.40
N VAL A 81 2.60 12.66 7.72
CA VAL A 81 2.63 13.80 8.65
C VAL A 81 3.82 14.70 8.37
N ASN A 82 5.03 14.15 8.23
CA ASN A 82 6.23 14.94 7.93
C ASN A 82 6.13 15.64 6.57
N HIS A 83 5.55 15.00 5.57
CA HIS A 83 5.30 15.61 4.27
C HIS A 83 4.28 16.75 4.38
N ALA A 84 3.16 16.55 5.09
CA ALA A 84 2.18 17.59 5.35
C ALA A 84 2.76 18.76 6.14
N LEU A 85 3.62 18.51 7.14
CA LEU A 85 4.32 19.56 7.90
C LEU A 85 5.29 20.35 7.02
N LYS A 86 5.94 19.72 6.04
CA LYS A 86 6.83 20.40 5.09
C LYS A 86 6.08 21.25 4.06
N GLN A 87 4.85 20.84 3.71
CA GLN A 87 4.00 21.57 2.77
C GLN A 87 3.06 22.58 3.44
N ALA A 88 2.90 22.49 4.76
CA ALA A 88 2.20 23.50 5.52
C ALA A 88 2.95 24.82 5.34
N GLU A 89 2.26 25.82 4.78
CA GLU A 89 2.66 27.21 4.91
C GLU A 89 3.06 27.46 6.36
N PRO A 90 4.19 28.15 6.63
CA PRO A 90 4.58 28.46 7.99
C PRO A 90 3.38 29.08 8.69
N CYS A 91 2.81 28.36 9.66
CA CYS A 91 1.70 28.85 10.46
C CYS A 91 2.13 30.23 10.94
N LYS A 92 1.37 31.28 10.59
CA LYS A 92 1.75 32.67 10.90
C LYS A 92 2.25 32.69 12.33
N GLN A 93 3.53 33.00 12.49
CA GLN A 93 4.14 32.98 13.81
C GLN A 93 3.32 33.94 14.67
N TYR A 94 2.74 33.43 15.75
CA TYR A 94 1.89 34.23 16.62
C TYR A 94 2.69 35.46 17.08
N ASN A 95 2.23 36.65 16.69
CA ASN A 95 2.82 37.91 17.11
C ASN A 95 1.89 38.57 18.14
N PRO A 96 2.23 38.55 19.43
CA PRO A 96 1.38 39.11 20.48
C PRO A 96 1.13 40.61 20.30
N GLU A 97 2.08 41.36 19.72
CA GLU A 97 1.90 42.79 19.48
C GLU A 97 0.87 43.07 18.39
N ASP A 98 0.88 42.28 17.31
CA ASP A 98 -0.08 42.43 16.21
C ASP A 98 -1.49 42.00 16.63
N GLU A 99 -1.61 40.96 17.45
CA GLU A 99 -2.91 40.55 18.02
C GLU A 99 -3.45 41.59 19.02
N MET A 100 -2.59 42.19 19.86
CA MET A 100 -3.02 43.30 20.70
C MET A 100 -3.48 44.51 19.88
N ARG A 101 -2.76 44.87 18.81
CA ARG A 101 -3.19 45.95 17.90
C ARG A 101 -4.52 45.65 17.25
N ARG A 102 -4.75 44.41 16.80
CA ARG A 102 -6.03 43.96 16.24
C ARG A 102 -7.17 44.09 17.24
N LEU A 103 -6.99 43.55 18.45
CA LEU A 103 -8.00 43.59 19.51
C LEU A 103 -8.35 45.02 19.93
N LEU A 104 -7.37 45.91 19.98
CA LEU A 104 -7.57 47.32 20.30
C LEU A 104 -8.20 48.10 19.14
N SER A 105 -7.97 47.69 17.88
CA SER A 105 -8.57 48.32 16.69
C SER A 105 -10.05 48.03 16.55
N ASP A 106 -10.53 46.88 17.03
CA ASP A 106 -11.97 46.52 17.09
C ASP A 106 -12.72 47.24 18.23
N LEU A 107 -12.02 47.98 19.08
CA LEU A 107 -12.59 48.69 20.25
C LEU A 107 -12.90 50.18 19.98
N GLY A 108 -12.71 50.67 18.75
CA GLY A 108 -12.98 52.05 18.31
C GLY A 108 -13.95 52.09 17.15
#